data_AF-A0A656QBU8-F1
#
_entry.id   AF-A0A656QBU8-F1
#
_cell.length_a   1.000
_cell.length_b   1.000
_cell.length_c   1.000
_cell.angle_alpha   90.00
_cell.angle_beta   90.00
_cell.angle_gamma   90.00
#
_symmetry.space_group_name_H-M   'P 1'
#
loop_
_entity.id
_entity.type
_entity.pdbx_description
1 polymer ?
#
loop_
_entity_poly.entity_id
_entity_poly.type
_entity_poly.pdbx_seq_one_letter_code
_entity_poly.pdbx_strand_id
1 'polypeptide(L)'
;MKNDIERIIVEDVASLLTPEQRLVYRDSQGDWGEVLLTFGDGMPHFGGFRPLSPEENLRQALDMLTPAFVGDPTDHHLLKMGYRRPFKLLDDGRIAAILTHHSRQHALAAGIHAFGHDDTFYYETYDSAASALKQWNGVGDPDGWFFHPRSGRRREDGDSAKE
;
A
#
# COMPACT_ATOMS: atom_id res chain seq x y z
N MET A 1 15.11 10.64 -17.59
CA MET A 1 14.45 9.48 -16.98
C MET A 1 13.74 10.03 -15.75
N LYS A 2 12.41 10.17 -15.77
CA LYS A 2 11.68 10.62 -14.57
C LYS A 2 11.95 9.58 -13.48
N ASN A 3 12.43 10.01 -12.33
CA ASN A 3 12.76 9.12 -11.22
C ASN A 3 11.50 8.29 -10.91
N ASP A 4 11.62 6.98 -10.67
CA ASP A 4 10.47 6.13 -10.35
C ASP A 4 9.61 6.73 -9.24
N ILE A 5 10.23 7.49 -8.33
CA ILE A 5 9.59 8.26 -7.26
C ILE A 5 8.62 9.33 -7.78
N GLU A 6 8.97 10.08 -8.84
CA GLU A 6 8.07 11.08 -9.45
C GLU A 6 6.84 10.42 -10.09
N ARG A 7 6.99 9.21 -10.65
CA ARG A 7 5.85 8.44 -11.21
C ARG A 7 4.97 7.86 -10.10
N ILE A 8 5.59 7.29 -9.07
CA ILE A 8 4.91 6.77 -7.86
C ILE A 8 4.04 7.86 -7.24
N ILE A 9 4.56 9.08 -7.18
CA ILE A 9 3.87 10.20 -6.56
C ILE A 9 2.67 10.64 -7.40
N VAL A 10 2.79 10.77 -8.72
CA VAL A 10 1.65 11.23 -9.52
C VAL A 10 0.47 10.24 -9.50
N GLU A 11 0.73 8.93 -9.38
CA GLU A 11 -0.32 7.89 -9.41
C GLU A 11 -0.90 7.58 -8.01
N ASP A 12 -0.09 7.59 -6.93
CA ASP A 12 -0.53 7.15 -5.59
C ASP A 12 -0.97 8.32 -4.67
N VAL A 13 -0.50 9.54 -4.88
CA VAL A 13 -0.60 10.68 -3.92
C VAL A 13 -2.00 11.24 -3.78
N ALA A 14 -2.81 11.27 -4.84
CA ALA A 14 -4.19 11.74 -4.68
C ALA A 14 -5.02 10.83 -3.75
N SER A 15 -4.65 9.55 -3.64
CA SER A 15 -5.40 8.56 -2.87
C SER A 15 -4.87 8.33 -1.46
N LEU A 16 -3.58 8.55 -1.20
CA LEU A 16 -2.94 8.26 0.09
C LEU A 16 -2.87 9.45 1.04
N LEU A 17 -3.19 10.65 0.56
CA LEU A 17 -2.96 11.86 1.34
C LEU A 17 -4.12 12.26 2.23
N THR A 18 -3.88 12.19 3.53
CA THR A 18 -4.56 13.05 4.50
C THR A 18 -3.55 14.08 5.05
N PRO A 19 -4.00 15.26 5.52
CA PRO A 19 -3.11 16.35 5.96
C PRO A 19 -2.15 15.98 7.10
N GLU A 20 -2.44 14.89 7.81
CA GLU A 20 -1.76 14.48 9.03
C GLU A 20 -0.62 13.48 8.75
N GLN A 21 -0.49 12.99 7.52
CA GLN A 21 0.43 11.91 7.17
C GLN A 21 1.71 12.43 6.51
N ARG A 22 2.86 12.12 7.12
CA ARG A 22 4.18 12.39 6.55
C ARG A 22 4.53 11.28 5.58
N LEU A 23 4.67 11.60 4.30
CA LEU A 23 5.07 10.64 3.27
C LEU A 23 6.60 10.61 3.16
N VAL A 24 7.18 9.45 3.44
CA VAL A 24 8.63 9.23 3.39
C VAL A 24 8.96 8.22 2.30
N TYR A 25 10.06 8.45 1.58
CA TYR A 25 10.56 7.60 0.50
C TYR A 25 12.05 7.32 0.65
N ARG A 26 12.51 6.24 0.03
CA ARG A 26 13.94 5.93 -0.14
C ARG A 26 14.29 6.00 -1.61
N ASP A 27 15.33 6.74 -1.96
CA ASP A 27 15.74 6.85 -3.35
C ASP A 27 16.53 5.63 -3.84
N SER A 28 16.89 5.64 -5.13
CA SER A 28 17.65 4.56 -5.76
C SER A 28 19.09 4.44 -5.25
N GLN A 29 19.60 5.46 -4.55
CA GLN A 29 20.90 5.45 -3.89
C GLN A 29 20.81 4.93 -2.46
N GLY A 30 19.59 4.77 -1.94
CA GLY A 30 19.33 4.28 -0.60
C GLY A 30 19.21 5.39 0.44
N ASP A 31 19.15 6.65 0.01
CA ASP A 31 19.00 7.81 0.89
C ASP A 31 17.54 8.12 1.20
N TRP A 32 17.30 8.67 2.38
CA TRP A 32 15.97 8.99 2.89
C TRP A 32 15.54 10.39 2.48
N GLY A 33 14.31 10.49 1.97
CA GLY A 33 13.66 11.76 1.71
C GLY A 33 12.21 11.76 2.16
N GLU A 34 11.71 12.96 2.41
CA GLU A 34 10.30 13.23 2.63
C GLU A 34 9.70 13.85 1.37
N VAL A 35 8.49 13.41 1.05
CA VAL A 35 7.66 14.07 0.05
C VAL A 35 7.05 15.30 0.70
N LEU A 36 7.39 16.46 0.15
CA LEU A 36 6.79 17.72 0.55
C LEU A 36 5.43 17.83 -0.11
N LEU A 37 4.41 18.09 0.71
CA LEU A 37 3.05 18.34 0.27
C LEU A 37 2.71 19.78 0.58
N THR A 38 2.17 20.48 -0.41
CA THR A 38 1.58 21.81 -0.23
C THR A 38 0.06 21.66 -0.24
N PHE A 39 -0.64 22.43 0.57
CA PHE A 39 -2.11 22.37 0.62
C PHE A 39 -2.69 23.61 -0.03
N GLY A 40 -3.56 23.42 -1.01
CA GLY A 40 -4.25 24.48 -1.75
C GLY A 40 -5.68 24.04 -2.05
N ASP A 41 -6.65 24.92 -1.79
CA ASP A 41 -8.10 24.64 -1.95
C ASP A 41 -8.59 23.40 -1.18
N GLY A 42 -7.97 23.12 -0.02
CA GLY A 42 -8.30 21.93 0.80
C GLY A 42 -7.78 20.61 0.23
N MET A 43 -7.07 20.64 -0.90
CA MET A 43 -6.48 19.47 -1.53
C MET A 43 -4.96 19.51 -1.39
N PRO A 44 -4.31 18.36 -1.15
CA PRO A 44 -2.87 18.29 -1.15
C PRO A 44 -2.31 18.26 -2.58
N HIS A 45 -1.21 18.96 -2.77
CA HIS A 45 -0.43 19.05 -4.00
C HIS A 45 1.01 18.62 -3.72
N PHE A 46 1.66 18.02 -4.71
CA PHE A 46 3.08 17.68 -4.60
C PHE A 46 3.93 18.94 -4.63
N GLY A 47 4.65 19.20 -3.55
CA GLY A 47 5.54 20.35 -3.35
C GLY A 47 7.02 20.05 -3.58
N GLY A 48 7.40 18.78 -3.77
CA GLY A 48 8.78 18.38 -4.04
C GLY A 48 9.30 17.32 -3.06
N PHE A 49 10.62 17.28 -2.94
CA PHE A 49 11.34 16.34 -2.08
C PHE A 49 12.29 17.10 -1.16
N ARG A 50 12.50 16.59 0.04
CA ARG A 50 13.63 17.01 0.89
C ARG A 50 14.32 15.81 1.53
N PRO A 51 15.64 15.86 1.76
CA PRO A 51 16.32 14.88 2.60
C PRO A 51 15.69 14.83 4.00
N LEU A 52 15.57 13.63 4.54
CA LEU A 52 15.06 13.43 5.90
C LEU A 52 16.21 13.63 6.90
N SER A 53 16.00 14.41 7.96
CA SER A 53 17.08 14.72 8.90
C SER A 53 17.43 13.46 9.74
N PRO A 54 18.72 13.17 10.01
CA PRO A 54 19.13 12.00 10.80
C PRO A 54 18.54 11.96 12.22
N GLU A 55 18.13 13.11 12.75
CA GLU A 55 17.56 13.26 14.10
C GLU A 55 16.04 13.04 14.13
N GLU A 56 15.37 12.95 12.98
CA GLU A 56 13.93 12.71 12.93
C GLU A 56 13.63 11.23 13.11
N ASN A 57 12.86 10.93 14.15
CA ASN A 57 12.47 9.59 14.50
C ASN A 57 11.53 9.03 13.42
N LEU A 58 12.09 8.35 12.41
CA LEU A 58 11.39 7.74 11.27
C LEU A 58 10.18 6.88 11.69
N ARG A 59 10.21 6.32 12.91
CA ARG A 59 9.09 5.58 13.53
C ARG A 59 7.83 6.41 13.81
N GLN A 60 7.88 7.74 13.76
CA GLN A 60 6.70 8.60 13.88
C GLN A 60 6.16 9.08 12.53
N ALA A 61 6.91 8.87 11.44
CA ALA A 61 6.53 9.31 10.09
C ALA A 61 5.99 8.15 9.24
N LEU A 62 5.30 7.18 9.88
CA LEU A 62 5.06 5.83 9.38
C LEU A 62 3.95 5.67 8.32
N ASP A 63 3.67 6.69 7.51
CA ASP A 63 2.96 6.48 6.25
C ASP A 63 3.98 6.36 5.12
N MET A 64 4.64 5.20 5.15
CA MET A 64 5.69 4.86 4.20
C MET A 64 5.08 4.59 2.83
N LEU A 65 5.49 5.38 1.84
CA LEU A 65 5.05 5.22 0.45
C LEU A 65 5.54 3.91 -0.19
N THR A 66 6.54 3.27 0.40
CA THR A 66 7.23 2.12 -0.18
C THR A 66 7.61 1.10 0.89
N PRO A 67 7.09 -0.15 0.82
CA PRO A 67 7.51 -1.24 1.69
C PRO A 67 8.94 -1.73 1.45
N ALA A 68 9.64 -1.24 0.41
CA ALA A 68 11.09 -1.41 0.20
C ALA A 68 12.00 -1.09 1.41
N PHE A 69 11.44 -0.54 2.49
CA PHE A 69 12.14 -0.23 3.73
C PHE A 69 12.40 -1.42 4.66
N VAL A 70 11.50 -2.39 4.75
CA VAL A 70 11.52 -3.36 5.87
C VAL A 70 12.30 -4.64 5.52
N GLY A 71 12.52 -4.90 4.23
CA GLY A 71 13.31 -6.04 3.77
C GLY A 71 12.95 -6.48 2.35
N ASP A 72 13.24 -7.74 2.05
CA ASP A 72 12.81 -8.44 0.84
C ASP A 72 11.33 -8.85 1.00
N PRO A 73 10.41 -8.50 0.08
CA PRO A 73 10.62 -7.98 -1.27
C PRO A 73 10.65 -6.46 -1.39
N THR A 74 11.60 -5.96 -2.19
CA THR A 74 11.63 -4.55 -2.64
C THR A 74 10.43 -4.23 -3.53
N ASP A 75 10.12 -2.95 -3.73
CA ASP A 75 9.10 -2.51 -4.70
C ASP A 75 9.34 -3.10 -6.10
N HIS A 76 10.60 -3.18 -6.54
CA HIS A 76 10.94 -3.81 -7.82
C HIS A 76 10.60 -5.31 -7.82
N HIS A 77 10.87 -6.02 -6.72
CA HIS A 77 10.48 -7.42 -6.56
C HIS A 77 8.95 -7.57 -6.58
N LEU A 78 8.22 -6.74 -5.84
CA LEU A 78 6.76 -6.75 -5.79
C LEU A 78 6.14 -6.59 -7.19
N LEU A 79 6.61 -5.60 -7.95
CA LEU A 79 6.16 -5.38 -9.33
C LEU A 79 6.50 -6.57 -10.24
N LYS A 80 7.70 -7.14 -10.11
CA LYS A 80 8.12 -8.31 -10.88
C LYS A 80 7.32 -9.57 -10.53
N MET A 81 6.87 -9.68 -9.28
CA MET A 81 5.97 -10.74 -8.81
C MET A 81 4.51 -10.54 -9.26
N GLY A 82 4.19 -9.41 -9.89
CA GLY A 82 2.86 -9.11 -10.43
C GLY A 82 1.96 -8.30 -9.48
N TYR A 83 2.44 -7.92 -8.30
CA TYR A 83 1.70 -7.02 -7.43
C TYR A 83 1.64 -5.62 -8.03
N ARG A 84 0.56 -4.93 -7.70
CA ARG A 84 0.25 -3.58 -8.12
C ARG A 84 0.23 -2.69 -6.89
N ARG A 85 0.59 -1.43 -7.13
CA ARG A 85 0.41 -0.34 -6.19
C ARG A 85 -1.08 -0.16 -5.84
N PRO A 86 -1.44 0.54 -4.75
CA PRO A 86 -0.53 1.02 -3.72
C PRO A 86 0.07 -0.17 -2.95
N PHE A 87 1.29 0.01 -2.46
CA PHE A 87 1.90 -0.92 -1.51
C PHE A 87 1.85 -0.29 -0.12
N LYS A 88 1.61 -1.09 0.92
CA LYS A 88 1.48 -0.60 2.29
C LYS A 88 2.33 -1.41 3.25
N LEU A 89 2.98 -0.73 4.18
CA LEU A 89 3.51 -1.32 5.40
C LEU A 89 2.42 -1.25 6.48
N LEU A 90 2.00 -2.39 6.99
CA LEU A 90 1.03 -2.48 8.09
C LEU A 90 1.73 -2.21 9.43
N ASP A 91 0.95 -1.86 10.46
CA ASP A 91 1.48 -1.49 11.78
C ASP A 91 2.27 -2.64 12.45
N ASP A 92 1.96 -3.88 12.08
CA ASP A 92 2.65 -5.09 12.53
C ASP A 92 3.92 -5.44 11.73
N GLY A 93 4.30 -4.58 10.77
CA GLY A 93 5.51 -4.73 9.95
C GLY A 93 5.31 -5.58 8.69
N ARG A 94 4.12 -6.13 8.45
CA ARG A 94 3.84 -6.87 7.21
C ARG A 94 3.71 -5.93 6.02
N ILE A 95 4.19 -6.39 4.87
CA ILE A 95 3.96 -5.74 3.59
C ILE A 95 2.64 -6.24 3.01
N ALA A 96 1.79 -5.33 2.56
CA ALA A 96 0.54 -5.63 1.88
C ALA A 96 0.45 -4.93 0.52
N ALA A 97 -0.11 -5.64 -0.47
CA ALA A 97 -0.25 -5.16 -1.85
C ALA A 97 -1.38 -5.90 -2.58
N ILE A 98 -1.72 -5.43 -3.79
CA ILE A 98 -2.83 -5.98 -4.56
C ILE A 98 -2.31 -6.76 -5.77
N LEU A 99 -2.74 -8.01 -5.94
CA LEU A 99 -2.50 -8.81 -7.13
C LEU A 99 -3.81 -8.98 -7.91
N THR A 100 -3.77 -8.83 -9.23
CA THR A 100 -4.92 -9.23 -10.07
C THR A 100 -4.87 -10.75 -10.27
N HIS A 101 -5.74 -11.49 -9.59
CA HIS A 101 -5.76 -12.96 -9.67
C HIS A 101 -6.43 -13.44 -10.98
N HIS A 102 -7.50 -12.75 -11.42
CA HIS A 102 -8.16 -12.93 -12.73
C HIS A 102 -8.88 -11.64 -13.15
N SER A 103 -9.54 -11.63 -14.33
CA SER A 103 -10.20 -10.44 -14.89
C SER A 103 -11.32 -9.81 -14.04
N ARG A 104 -11.77 -10.50 -12.98
CA ARG A 104 -12.86 -10.06 -12.09
C ARG A 104 -12.54 -10.22 -10.59
N GLN A 105 -11.28 -10.51 -10.24
CA GLN A 105 -10.91 -10.79 -8.86
C GLN A 105 -9.56 -10.19 -8.53
N HIS A 106 -9.53 -9.46 -7.42
CA HIS A 106 -8.36 -8.76 -6.92
C HIS A 106 -8.03 -9.27 -5.52
N ALA A 107 -6.76 -9.63 -5.34
CA ALA A 107 -6.23 -10.21 -4.13
C ALA A 107 -5.48 -9.15 -3.35
N LEU A 108 -6.00 -8.78 -2.19
CA LEU A 108 -5.26 -8.04 -1.19
C LEU A 108 -4.41 -9.05 -0.40
N ALA A 109 -3.11 -9.13 -0.71
CA ALA A 109 -2.17 -10.01 -0.03
C ALA A 109 -1.49 -9.28 1.12
N ALA A 110 -1.21 -9.99 2.21
CA ALA A 110 -0.51 -9.47 3.38
C ALA A 110 0.62 -10.40 3.81
N GLY A 111 1.70 -9.83 4.34
CA GLY A 111 2.91 -10.58 4.70
C GLY A 111 3.64 -11.09 3.46
N ILE A 112 3.81 -10.24 2.44
CA ILE A 112 4.41 -10.65 1.17
C ILE A 112 5.91 -10.91 1.35
N HIS A 113 6.39 -12.03 0.83
CA HIS A 113 7.79 -12.47 0.84
C HIS A 113 8.19 -13.11 -0.51
N ALA A 114 9.47 -13.40 -0.72
CA ALA A 114 10.02 -13.85 -2.01
C ALA A 114 9.31 -15.06 -2.66
N PHE A 115 8.63 -15.88 -1.85
CA PHE A 115 7.97 -17.12 -2.27
C PHE A 115 6.45 -17.10 -2.10
N GLY A 116 5.84 -15.95 -1.78
CA GLY A 116 4.39 -15.87 -1.57
C GLY A 116 3.97 -14.77 -0.63
N HIS A 117 2.95 -15.07 0.18
CA HIS A 117 2.37 -14.18 1.17
C HIS A 117 1.77 -15.00 2.32
N ASP A 118 1.69 -14.42 3.51
CA ASP A 118 1.10 -15.09 4.68
C ASP A 118 -0.42 -15.23 4.59
N ASP A 119 -1.08 -14.22 4.01
CA ASP A 119 -2.53 -14.16 3.93
C ASP A 119 -3.06 -13.40 2.71
N THR A 120 -4.34 -13.57 2.41
CA THR A 120 -5.01 -12.94 1.26
C THR A 120 -6.50 -12.80 1.44
N PHE A 121 -7.05 -11.69 0.92
CA PHE A 121 -8.48 -11.40 0.90
C PHE A 121 -8.90 -11.02 -0.52
N TYR A 122 -10.01 -11.59 -1.03
CA TYR A 122 -10.48 -11.30 -2.38
C TYR A 122 -11.60 -10.24 -2.43
N TYR A 123 -11.48 -9.41 -3.45
CA TYR A 123 -12.34 -8.28 -3.77
C TYR A 123 -12.79 -8.36 -5.23
N GLU A 124 -14.03 -7.94 -5.50
CA GLU A 124 -14.58 -7.95 -6.86
C GLU A 124 -13.93 -6.91 -7.76
N THR A 125 -13.52 -5.79 -7.17
CA THR A 125 -12.91 -4.67 -7.90
C THR A 125 -11.57 -4.29 -7.30
N TYR A 126 -10.70 -3.74 -8.14
CA TYR A 126 -9.42 -3.20 -7.69
C TYR A 126 -9.63 -2.02 -6.72
N ASP A 127 -10.61 -1.15 -7.00
CA ASP A 127 -10.86 0.04 -6.17
C ASP A 127 -11.31 -0.32 -4.75
N SER A 128 -12.11 -1.38 -4.60
CA SER A 128 -12.49 -1.88 -3.27
C SER A 128 -11.29 -2.45 -2.51
N ALA A 129 -10.43 -3.24 -3.17
CA ALA A 129 -9.18 -3.70 -2.58
C ALA A 129 -8.25 -2.54 -2.20
N ALA A 130 -8.12 -1.53 -3.05
CA ALA A 130 -7.28 -0.35 -2.80
C ALA A 130 -7.81 0.49 -1.63
N SER A 131 -9.12 0.70 -1.56
CA SER A 131 -9.77 1.38 -0.43
C SER A 131 -9.57 0.61 0.87
N ALA A 132 -9.73 -0.72 0.84
CA ALA A 132 -9.48 -1.56 2.00
C ALA A 132 -8.02 -1.52 2.44
N LEU A 133 -7.07 -1.62 1.50
CA LEU A 133 -5.64 -1.49 1.79
C LEU A 133 -5.32 -0.16 2.45
N LYS A 134 -5.89 0.93 1.94
CA LYS A 134 -5.70 2.27 2.50
C LYS A 134 -6.14 2.34 3.96
N GLN A 135 -7.30 1.78 4.30
CA GLN A 135 -7.89 1.88 5.63
C GLN A 135 -7.33 0.86 6.63
N TRP A 136 -6.90 -0.31 6.16
CA TRP A 136 -6.51 -1.41 7.02
C TRP A 136 -5.13 -1.20 7.63
N ASN A 137 -5.02 -1.36 8.95
CA ASN A 137 -3.78 -1.22 9.70
C ASN A 137 -3.09 -2.57 10.01
N GLY A 138 -3.68 -3.68 9.57
CA GLY A 138 -3.17 -5.04 9.82
C GLY A 138 -3.83 -5.76 11.00
N VAL A 139 -4.66 -5.08 11.78
CA VAL A 139 -5.44 -5.70 12.86
C VAL A 139 -6.75 -6.26 12.29
N GLY A 140 -7.07 -7.52 12.61
CA GLY A 140 -8.27 -8.19 12.11
C GLY A 140 -8.26 -8.37 10.60
N ASP A 141 -9.44 -8.66 10.05
CA ASP A 141 -9.61 -8.72 8.60
C ASP A 141 -9.81 -7.29 8.05
N PRO A 142 -9.32 -6.99 6.84
CA PRO A 142 -9.64 -5.75 6.14
C PRO A 142 -11.15 -5.68 5.86
N ASP A 143 -11.68 -4.49 5.57
CA ASP A 143 -13.08 -4.34 5.18
C ASP A 143 -13.30 -4.66 3.68
N GLY A 144 -14.50 -5.10 3.32
CA GLY A 144 -15.01 -5.16 1.95
C GLY A 144 -14.65 -6.41 1.14
N TRP A 145 -13.91 -7.36 1.71
CA TRP A 145 -13.63 -8.63 1.04
C TRP A 145 -14.87 -9.52 1.00
N PHE A 146 -14.99 -10.33 -0.06
CA PHE A 146 -16.10 -11.28 -0.21
C PHE A 146 -15.68 -12.73 0.08
N PHE A 147 -14.40 -13.06 -0.11
CA PHE A 147 -13.88 -14.41 0.15
C PHE A 147 -12.45 -14.42 0.68
N HIS A 148 -12.19 -15.35 1.60
CA HIS A 148 -10.87 -15.64 2.15
C HIS A 148 -10.43 -17.06 1.74
N PRO A 149 -9.42 -17.22 0.86
CA PRO A 149 -9.07 -18.50 0.25
C PRO A 149 -8.56 -19.55 1.25
N ARG A 150 -7.75 -19.15 2.23
CA ARG A 150 -7.18 -20.09 3.21
C ARG A 150 -8.21 -20.69 4.16
N SER A 151 -9.14 -19.87 4.68
CA SER A 151 -10.15 -20.33 5.64
C SER A 151 -11.48 -20.72 4.99
N GLY A 152 -11.67 -20.43 3.70
CA GLY A 152 -12.96 -20.57 3.00
C GLY A 152 -14.04 -19.64 3.51
N ARG A 153 -13.71 -18.67 4.37
CA ARG A 153 -14.69 -17.74 4.93
C ARG A 153 -15.24 -16.87 3.81
N ARG A 154 -16.52 -16.54 3.91
CA ARG A 154 -17.17 -15.46 3.18
C ARG A 154 -17.62 -14.44 4.21
N ARG A 155 -17.59 -13.16 3.87
CA ARG A 155 -18.04 -12.14 4.80
C ARG A 155 -19.56 -12.26 4.99
N GLU A 156 -20.06 -12.10 6.22
CA GLU A 156 -21.50 -12.26 6.52
C GLU A 156 -22.39 -11.32 5.68
N ASP A 157 -21.91 -10.12 5.36
CA ASP A 157 -22.62 -9.15 4.51
C ASP A 157 -22.33 -9.32 3.00
N GLY A 158 -21.42 -10.22 2.62
CA GLY A 158 -21.01 -10.49 1.24
C GLY A 158 -21.81 -11.60 0.56
N ASP A 159 -22.79 -12.20 1.24
CA ASP A 159 -23.61 -13.27 0.70
C ASP A 159 -24.83 -12.68 -0.04
N SER A 160 -24.59 -12.03 -1.19
CA SER A 160 -25.65 -11.76 -2.17
C SER A 160 -26.08 -13.02 -2.93
N ALA A 161 -25.51 -14.19 -2.60
CA ALA A 161 -25.76 -15.47 -3.24
C ALA A 161 -26.12 -16.56 -2.22
N LYS A 162 -27.12 -16.28 -1.38
CA LYS A 162 -28.11 -17.29 -1.00
C LYS A 162 -29.42 -16.97 -1.72
N GLU A 163 -29.49 -17.43 -2.96
CA GLU A 163 -30.66 -18.08 -3.58
C GLU A 163 -30.20 -18.84 -4.84
#